data_AF-A0A2H0SVS2-F1
#
_entry.id   AF-A0A2H0SVS2-F1
#
_cell.length_a   1.000
_cell.length_b   1.000
_cell.length_c   1.000
_cell.angle_alpha   90.00
_cell.angle_beta   90.00
_cell.angle_gamma   90.00
#
_symmetry.space_group_name_H-M   'P 1'
#
loop_
_entity.id
_entity.type
_entity.pdbx_description
1 polymer ?
#
loop_
_entity_poly.entity_id
_entity_poly.type
_entity_poly.pdbx_seq_one_letter_code
_entity_poly.pdbx_strand_id
1 'polypeptide(L)' 'MLRGIVKFTTNECFYLSKKLPRFSPDGEVETRFEISREDAETILDLLPPIQENSEVEKSIRNKLIAFLQS' A
#
# COMPACT_ATOMS: atom_id res chain seq x y z
N MET A 1 -11.71 -16.06 -2.24
CA MET A 1 -11.24 -14.67 -2.41
C MET A 1 -10.51 -14.28 -1.14
N LEU A 2 -9.18 -14.17 -1.19
CA LEU A 2 -8.37 -13.76 -0.03
C LEU A 2 -8.39 -12.22 0.04
N ARG A 3 -9.11 -11.69 1.02
CA ARG A 3 -9.10 -10.29 1.42
C ARG A 3 -8.44 -10.19 2.77
N GLY A 4 -7.64 -9.17 2.99
CA GLY A 4 -7.12 -8.91 4.32
C GLY A 4 -6.66 -7.47 4.49
N ILE A 5 -6.21 -7.20 5.70
CA ILE A 5 -6.04 -5.85 6.19
C ILE A 5 -4.55 -5.50 6.15
N VAL A 6 -4.20 -4.53 5.32
CA VAL A 6 -2.84 -3.96 5.27
C VAL A 6 -2.86 -2.59 5.96
N LYS A 7 -1.90 -2.40 6.87
CA LYS A 7 -1.75 -1.14 7.62
C LYS A 7 -0.77 -0.25 6.89
N PHE A 8 -1.21 0.92 6.46
CA PHE A 8 -0.36 1.94 5.86
C PHE A 8 -0.23 3.13 6.81
N THR A 9 0.98 3.66 6.93
CA THR A 9 1.23 4.90 7.68
C THR A 9 0.66 6.10 6.93
N THR A 10 0.50 7.24 7.59
CA THR A 10 0.01 8.48 6.95
C THR A 10 0.81 8.85 5.69
N ASN A 11 2.14 8.68 5.70
CA ASN A 11 3.01 8.94 4.55
C ASN A 11 2.75 7.96 3.39
N GLU A 12 2.60 6.68 3.69
CA GLU A 12 2.27 5.65 2.70
C GLU A 12 0.88 5.86 2.11
N CYS A 13 -0.09 6.22 2.95
CA CYS A 13 -1.45 6.57 2.51
C CYS A 13 -1.41 7.79 1.60
N PHE A 14 -0.67 8.83 1.95
CA PHE A 14 -0.56 10.03 1.11
C PHE A 14 0.12 9.73 -0.23
N TYR A 15 1.10 8.81 -0.24
CA TYR A 15 1.72 8.34 -1.48
C TYR A 15 0.73 7.54 -2.33
N LEU A 16 0.01 6.60 -1.71
CA LEU A 16 -1.00 5.78 -2.37
C LEU A 16 -2.20 6.61 -2.83
N SER A 17 -2.63 7.63 -2.08
CA SER A 17 -3.78 8.49 -2.43
C SER A 17 -3.59 9.21 -3.76
N LYS A 18 -2.34 9.57 -4.09
CA LYS A 18 -1.97 10.17 -5.37
C LYS A 18 -2.14 9.21 -6.56
N LYS A 19 -2.08 7.90 -6.33
CA LYS A 19 -2.20 6.85 -7.35
C LYS A 19 -3.59 6.23 -7.38
N LEU A 20 -4.16 6.04 -6.19
CA LEU A 20 -5.40 5.33 -5.92
C LEU A 20 -6.19 6.15 -4.90
N PRO A 21 -7.25 6.87 -5.32
CA PRO A 21 -7.98 7.79 -4.46
C PRO A 21 -8.69 7.10 -3.28
N ARG A 22 -8.82 5.76 -3.32
CA ARG A 22 -9.37 4.99 -2.20
C ARG A 22 -8.48 5.00 -0.96
N PHE A 23 -7.19 5.29 -1.09
CA PHE A 23 -6.26 5.31 0.04
C PHE A 23 -6.22 6.70 0.66
N SER A 24 -7.26 7.08 1.38
CA SER A 24 -7.31 8.37 2.07
C SER A 24 -6.85 8.21 3.52
N PRO A 25 -5.86 9.00 3.99
CA PRO A 25 -5.50 9.00 5.40
C PRO A 25 -6.64 9.62 6.21
N ASP A 26 -7.22 8.88 7.14
CA ASP A 26 -8.36 9.32 7.97
C ASP A 26 -7.93 10.23 9.15
N GLY A 27 -6.80 10.93 9.01
CA GLY A 27 -6.17 11.67 10.11
C GLY A 27 -5.49 10.79 11.17
N GLU A 28 -5.49 9.46 10.99
CA GLU A 28 -4.81 8.51 11.85
C GLU A 28 -3.32 8.34 11.48
N VAL A 29 -2.50 7.97 12.47
CA VAL A 29 -1.07 7.67 12.29
C VAL A 29 -0.87 6.45 11.38
N GLU A 30 -1.79 5.48 11.49
CA GLU A 30 -1.83 4.28 10.67
C GLU A 30 -3.28 3.98 10.26
N THR A 31 -3.52 3.87 8.96
CA THR A 31 -4.84 3.56 8.41
C THR A 31 -4.86 2.12 7.90
N ARG A 32 -5.94 1.40 8.22
CA ARG A 32 -6.13 0.00 7.85
C ARG A 32 -6.94 -0.09 6.57
N PHE A 33 -6.37 -0.67 5.53
CA PHE A 33 -7.05 -0.87 4.26
C PHE A 33 -7.32 -2.34 4.05
N GLU A 34 -8.59 -2.66 3.80
CA GLU A 34 -8.97 -3.95 3.28
C GLU A 34 -8.59 -3.99 1.80
N ILE A 35 -7.65 -4.86 1.44
CA ILE A 35 -7.25 -5.10 0.06
C ILE A 35 -7.33 -6.59 -0.26
N SER A 36 -7.72 -6.89 -1.50
CA SER A 36 -7.70 -8.24 -2.03
C SER A 36 -6.30 -8.61 -2.53
N ARG A 37 -6.04 -9.89 -2.79
CA ARG A 37 -4.81 -10.34 -3.48
C ARG A 37 -4.61 -9.59 -4.82
N GLU A 38 -5.66 -9.55 -5.64
CA GLU A 38 -5.65 -8.87 -6.95
C GLU A 38 -5.37 -7.36 -6.81
N ASP A 39 -5.91 -6.75 -5.76
CA ASP A 39 -5.63 -5.36 -5.42
C ASP A 39 -4.17 -5.14 -5.08
N ALA A 40 -3.58 -6.01 -4.25
CA ALA A 40 -2.18 -5.92 -3.87
C ALA A 40 -1.25 -6.07 -5.09
N GLU A 41 -1.55 -7.01 -5.99
CA GLU A 41 -0.82 -7.18 -7.25
C GLU A 41 -0.98 -5.95 -8.17
N THR A 42 -2.19 -5.41 -8.29
CA THR A 42 -2.46 -4.20 -9.08
C THR A 42 -1.71 -2.98 -8.52
N ILE A 43 -1.69 -2.80 -7.19
CA ILE A 43 -0.94 -1.71 -6.55
C ILE A 43 0.56 -1.89 -6.80
N LEU A 44 1.08 -3.11 -6.70
CA LEU A 44 2.49 -3.42 -6.97
C LEU A 44 2.90 -3.15 -8.41
N ASP A 45 2.00 -3.36 -9.36
CA ASP A 45 2.20 -3.07 -10.78
C ASP A 45 2.12 -1.57 -11.09
N LEU A 46 1.20 -0.85 -10.41
CA LEU A 46 1.07 0.61 -10.50
C LEU A 46 2.21 1.38 -9.83
N LEU A 47 2.91 0.76 -8.87
CA LEU A 47 4.07 1.34 -8.22
C LEU A 47 5.25 1.39 -9.21
N PRO A 48 5.86 2.57 -9.43
CA PRO A 48 7.01 2.68 -10.31
C PRO A 48 8.19 1.83 -9.77
N PRO A 49 9.20 1.52 -10.61
CA PRO A 49 10.41 0.87 -10.12
C PRO A 49 10.99 1.70 -8.98
N ILE A 50 11.26 1.05 -7.84
CA ILE A 50 11.78 1.65 -6.62
C ILE A 50 12.87 2.64 -6.99
N GLN A 51 12.59 3.93 -6.85
CA GLN A 51 13.65 4.92 -6.90
C GLN A 51 14.44 4.79 -5.60
N GLU A 52 15.75 4.72 -5.69
CA GLU A 52 16.67 4.38 -4.58
C GLU A 52 16.41 5.17 -3.27
N ASN A 53 15.83 6.38 -3.39
CA ASN A 53 15.53 7.31 -2.29
C ASN A 53 14.11 7.23 -1.69
N SER A 54 13.23 6.34 -2.16
CA SER A 54 11.83 6.32 -1.71
C SER A 54 11.58 5.19 -0.69
N GLU A 55 11.88 5.46 0.58
CA GLU A 55 11.64 4.53 1.70
C GLU A 55 10.16 4.15 1.83
N VAL A 56 9.27 5.09 1.50
CA VAL A 56 7.81 4.90 1.52
C VAL A 56 7.37 3.83 0.51
N GLU A 57 7.90 3.87 -0.72
CA GLU A 57 7.58 2.87 -1.75
C GLU A 57 8.11 1.48 -1.39
N LYS A 58 9.35 1.41 -0.86
CA LYS A 58 9.92 0.16 -0.36
C LYS A 58 9.07 -0.43 0.76
N SER A 59 8.62 0.41 1.69
CA SER A 59 7.73 0.00 2.79
C SER A 59 6.39 -0.54 2.27
N ILE A 60 5.72 0.19 1.38
CA ILE A 60 4.44 -0.23 0.79
C ILE A 60 4.62 -1.57 0.07
N ARG A 61 5.65 -1.69 -0.79
CA ARG A 61 5.93 -2.92 -1.53
C ARG A 61 6.19 -4.09 -0.61
N ASN A 62 7.01 -3.91 0.43
CA ASN A 62 7.27 -4.96 1.42
C ASN A 62 5.99 -5.38 2.15
N LYS A 63 5.11 -4.44 2.53
CA LYS A 63 3.83 -4.75 3.17
C LYS A 63 2.89 -5.52 2.25
N LEU A 64 2.81 -5.13 0.99
CA LEU A 64 1.99 -5.81 -0.02
C LEU A 64 2.54 -7.22 -0.32
N ILE A 65 3.85 -7.38 -0.46
CA ILE A 65 4.49 -8.69 -0.66
C ILE A 65 4.26 -9.58 0.56
N ALA A 66 4.46 -9.06 1.77
CA ALA A 66 4.20 -9.80 3.01
C ALA A 66 2.73 -10.23 3.11
N PHE A 67 1.80 -9.38 2.68
CA PHE A 67 0.39 -9.72 2.59
C PHE A 67 0.11 -10.82 1.55
N LEU A 68 0.74 -10.78 0.38
CA LEU A 68 0.60 -11.78 -0.69
C LEU A 68 1.22 -13.14 -0.33
N GLN A 69 2.19 -13.16 0.59
CA GLN A 69 2.88 -14.35 1.08
C GLN A 69 2.23 -14.96 2.34
N SER A 70 1.30 -14.24 2.97
CA SER A 70 0.59 -14.66 4.19
C SER A 70 -0.72 -15.39 3.88
#